data_AF-A0A1H2RCF3-F1
#
_entry.id   AF-A0A1H2RCF3-F1
#
_cell.length_a   1.000
_cell.length_b   1.000
_cell.length_c   1.000
_cell.angle_alpha   90.00
_cell.angle_beta   90.00
_cell.angle_gamma   90.00
#
_symmetry.space_group_name_H-M   'P 1'
#
loop_
_entity.id
_entity.type
_entity.pdbx_description
1 polymer ?
#
loop_
_entity_poly.entity_id
_entity_poly.type
_entity_poly.pdbx_seq_one_letter_code
_entity_poly.pdbx_strand_id
1 'polypeptide(L)'
;MKSKVIALSLCALLFFGLSQVQMVHSQKNSLPKPTIVTDKKEAFDKGLKQRNNKSVVEKNSTVKLLNSNGRSEGSLKIKKSKNRSNDMAIEQTVKVLIVGDEEFRSKYSDWQQRAIDVVEGSDDAYIRDHQIDFEIVGIARWQSTGTDPVLLSDLPPKWYNSTAYDLVVGITNDSRFPYGGVAYLSPINNIGYSVIRYYDSTTSQYIARHEISHNYGLQHDPSGNQPVCMMNYTYSYYVDTWDPAHNYQLEQNKGWYGEGILSK
;
A
#
# COMPACT_ATOMS: atom_id res chain seq x y z
N MET A 1 -48.41 -41.23 -38.33
CA MET A 1 -47.31 -41.15 -39.33
C MET A 1 -46.15 -40.39 -38.71
N LYS A 2 -44.93 -40.86 -39.00
CA LYS A 2 -43.63 -40.31 -38.54
C LYS A 2 -43.30 -39.02 -39.30
N SER A 3 -42.64 -38.06 -38.64
CA SER A 3 -41.25 -37.67 -38.97
C SER A 3 -40.79 -36.45 -38.16
N LYS A 4 -39.54 -36.58 -37.68
CA LYS A 4 -38.72 -35.60 -36.97
C LYS A 4 -38.06 -34.61 -37.95
N VAL A 5 -37.50 -33.51 -37.41
CA VAL A 5 -36.14 -32.89 -37.60
C VAL A 5 -36.28 -31.41 -37.17
N ILE A 6 -35.84 -30.98 -35.96
CA ILE A 6 -34.50 -30.58 -35.46
C ILE A 6 -33.93 -29.29 -36.09
N ALA A 7 -33.39 -28.43 -35.20
CA ALA A 7 -32.48 -27.28 -35.36
C ALA A 7 -33.15 -25.89 -35.23
N LEU A 8 -32.63 -24.89 -34.50
CA LEU A 8 -31.29 -24.69 -33.95
C LEU A 8 -31.34 -23.79 -32.69
N SER A 9 -30.37 -24.01 -31.82
CA SER A 9 -30.03 -23.29 -30.59
C SER A 9 -29.70 -21.81 -30.81
N LEU A 10 -30.15 -20.93 -29.91
CA LEU A 10 -29.46 -19.67 -29.62
C LEU A 10 -29.46 -19.43 -28.10
N CYS A 11 -28.43 -19.97 -27.45
CA CYS A 11 -28.09 -19.65 -26.07
C CYS A 11 -27.24 -18.37 -26.09
N ALA A 12 -27.85 -17.21 -25.82
CA ALA A 12 -27.12 -15.97 -25.62
C ALA A 12 -26.58 -15.92 -24.19
N LEU A 13 -25.38 -16.48 -24.01
CA LEU A 13 -24.54 -16.22 -22.83
C LEU A 13 -23.98 -14.80 -22.95
N LEU A 14 -24.56 -13.88 -22.19
CA LEU A 14 -23.95 -12.59 -21.88
C LEU A 14 -22.72 -12.83 -21.00
N PHE A 15 -21.56 -12.97 -21.62
CA PHE A 15 -20.28 -12.81 -20.94
C PHE A 15 -20.08 -11.31 -20.68
N PHE A 16 -20.39 -10.86 -19.46
CA PHE A 16 -19.79 -9.64 -18.94
C PHE A 16 -18.31 -9.91 -18.72
N GLY A 17 -17.47 -9.11 -19.39
CA GLY A 17 -16.02 -9.21 -19.29
C GLY A 17 -15.55 -8.99 -17.87
N LEU A 18 -14.96 -10.03 -17.28
CA LEU A 18 -14.03 -9.87 -16.17
C LEU A 18 -12.80 -9.14 -16.71
N SER A 19 -12.70 -7.85 -16.44
CA SER A 19 -11.42 -7.14 -16.46
C SER A 19 -10.45 -7.93 -15.59
N GLN A 20 -9.37 -8.45 -16.18
CA GLN A 20 -8.38 -9.22 -15.44
C GLN A 20 -7.73 -8.32 -14.39
N VAL A 21 -8.07 -8.55 -13.11
CA VAL A 21 -7.39 -7.95 -11.97
C VAL A 21 -5.98 -8.55 -11.92
N GLN A 22 -4.99 -7.78 -12.35
CA GLN A 22 -3.60 -8.24 -12.36
C GLN A 22 -3.02 -8.07 -10.95
N MET A 23 -2.86 -9.19 -10.24
CA MET A 23 -2.12 -9.26 -8.98
C MET A 23 -0.63 -9.37 -9.30
N VAL A 24 0.18 -8.47 -8.76
CA VAL A 24 1.64 -8.56 -8.85
C VAL A 24 2.13 -9.29 -7.61
N HIS A 25 2.68 -10.49 -7.81
CA HIS A 25 3.29 -11.26 -6.73
C HIS A 25 4.77 -10.89 -6.62
N SER A 26 5.24 -10.64 -5.41
CA SER A 26 6.66 -10.75 -5.10
C SER A 26 7.15 -12.18 -5.41
N GLN A 27 8.37 -12.34 -5.96
CA GLN A 27 8.90 -13.67 -6.27
C GLN A 27 9.26 -14.44 -4.99
N LYS A 28 9.00 -15.74 -4.99
CA LYS A 28 9.25 -16.74 -3.93
C LYS A 28 10.73 -17.01 -3.61
N ASN A 29 11.63 -16.08 -3.90
CA ASN A 29 13.06 -16.31 -3.77
C ASN A 29 13.45 -16.31 -2.28
N SER A 30 14.07 -17.40 -1.85
CA SER A 30 14.71 -17.53 -0.55
C SER A 30 15.52 -16.26 -0.26
N LEU A 31 15.11 -15.56 0.79
CA LEU A 31 15.69 -14.32 1.28
C LEU A 31 17.22 -14.37 1.23
N PRO A 32 17.90 -13.56 0.39
CA PRO A 32 19.27 -13.23 0.70
C PRO A 32 19.23 -12.45 2.03
N LYS A 33 19.82 -13.04 3.07
CA LYS A 33 20.11 -12.35 4.34
C LYS A 33 20.71 -10.98 3.97
N PRO A 34 20.21 -9.85 4.53
CA PRO A 34 20.63 -8.52 4.10
C PRO A 34 22.12 -8.38 4.38
N THR A 35 22.92 -8.60 3.34
CA THR A 35 24.34 -8.34 3.35
C THR A 35 24.45 -6.97 2.74
N ILE A 36 24.70 -5.97 3.58
CA ILE A 36 25.02 -4.62 3.14
C ILE A 36 26.36 -4.75 2.41
N VAL A 37 26.31 -5.01 1.10
CA VAL A 37 27.48 -4.92 0.23
C VAL A 37 27.87 -3.44 0.22
N THR A 38 29.10 -3.15 0.59
CA THR A 38 29.66 -1.80 0.82
C THR A 38 29.39 -0.82 -0.32
N ASP A 39 29.25 -1.31 -1.55
CA ASP A 39 28.96 -0.50 -2.74
C ASP A 39 27.50 0.00 -2.79
N LYS A 40 26.57 -0.74 -2.16
CA LYS A 40 25.15 -0.34 -2.01
C LYS A 40 25.00 0.83 -1.04
N LYS A 41 25.91 0.93 -0.06
CA LYS A 41 25.94 2.00 0.93
C LYS A 41 26.34 3.34 0.31
N GLU A 42 27.24 3.34 -0.68
CA GLU A 42 27.75 4.59 -1.26
C GLU A 42 26.74 5.29 -2.18
N ALA A 43 25.96 4.52 -2.95
CA ALA A 43 24.83 5.04 -3.73
C ALA A 43 23.70 5.58 -2.81
N PHE A 44 23.41 4.85 -1.73
CA PHE A 44 22.47 5.25 -0.68
C PHE A 44 22.91 6.55 0.04
N ASP A 45 24.20 6.65 0.41
CA ASP A 45 24.79 7.80 1.10
C ASP A 45 24.83 9.06 0.21
N LYS A 46 25.07 8.92 -1.10
CA LYS A 46 25.01 10.04 -2.06
C LYS A 46 23.58 10.56 -2.23
N GLY A 47 22.59 9.66 -2.30
CA GLY A 47 21.17 10.04 -2.26
C GLY A 47 20.81 10.76 -0.97
N LEU A 48 21.30 10.30 0.19
CA LEU A 48 20.98 10.90 1.50
C LEU A 48 21.44 12.36 1.62
N LYS A 49 22.62 12.71 1.07
CA LYS A 49 23.19 14.06 1.20
C LYS A 49 22.43 15.15 0.42
N GLN A 50 21.70 14.82 -0.65
CA GLN A 50 20.87 15.80 -1.39
C GLN A 50 19.48 16.04 -0.76
N ARG A 51 19.03 15.17 0.17
CA ARG A 51 17.64 15.11 0.65
C ARG A 51 17.33 15.91 1.93
N ASN A 52 18.34 16.49 2.58
CA ASN A 52 18.17 17.22 3.86
C ASN A 52 17.41 18.56 3.77
N ASN A 53 16.86 18.95 2.61
CA ASN A 53 16.29 20.28 2.39
C ASN A 53 14.81 20.34 1.98
N LYS A 54 14.08 19.22 1.90
CA LYS A 54 12.64 19.23 1.56
C LYS A 54 11.80 18.71 2.73
N SER A 55 11.00 19.60 3.32
CA SER A 55 10.16 19.32 4.48
C SER A 55 8.91 18.54 4.10
N VAL A 56 8.46 17.63 4.97
CA VAL A 56 7.17 16.92 4.90
C VAL A 56 6.15 17.64 5.77
N VAL A 57 4.84 17.51 5.57
CA VAL A 57 3.78 18.19 6.37
C VAL A 57 2.83 17.15 6.96
N GLU A 58 2.85 16.97 8.29
CA GLU A 58 1.89 16.10 9.00
C GLU A 58 0.93 16.90 9.87
N LYS A 59 -0.34 16.48 9.90
CA LYS A 59 -1.39 17.08 10.74
C LYS A 59 -1.70 16.18 11.93
N ASN A 60 -2.05 16.80 13.06
CA ASN A 60 -2.64 16.04 14.17
C ASN A 60 -3.99 15.49 13.71
N SER A 61 -4.23 14.20 13.93
CA SER A 61 -5.48 13.54 13.55
C SER A 61 -6.09 12.78 14.73
N THR A 62 -7.41 12.64 14.69
CA THR A 62 -8.13 11.72 15.58
C THR A 62 -8.66 10.59 14.71
N VAL A 63 -8.11 9.40 14.91
CA VAL A 63 -8.41 8.22 14.09
C VAL A 63 -9.41 7.33 14.79
N LYS A 64 -10.34 6.75 14.04
CA LYS A 64 -11.33 5.81 14.58
C LYS A 64 -10.70 4.45 14.85
N LEU A 65 -10.96 3.88 16.01
CA LEU A 65 -10.61 2.49 16.30
C LEU A 65 -11.81 1.61 15.98
N LEU A 66 -11.63 0.67 15.06
CA LEU A 66 -12.69 -0.19 14.56
C LEU A 66 -12.44 -1.66 14.93
N ASN A 67 -13.50 -2.42 15.16
CA ASN A 67 -13.38 -3.88 15.21
C ASN A 67 -13.46 -4.52 13.83
N SER A 68 -13.44 -5.86 13.80
CA SER A 68 -13.47 -6.64 12.56
C SER A 68 -14.77 -6.51 11.77
N ASN A 69 -15.83 -5.97 12.37
CA ASN A 69 -17.11 -5.71 11.72
C ASN A 69 -17.31 -4.23 11.38
N GLY A 70 -16.26 -3.42 11.50
CA GLY A 70 -16.29 -1.98 11.24
C GLY A 70 -16.94 -1.12 12.31
N ARG A 71 -17.42 -1.70 13.41
CA ARG A 71 -17.99 -0.89 14.49
C ARG A 71 -16.89 -0.13 15.22
N SER A 72 -17.15 1.15 15.48
CA SER A 72 -16.28 1.99 16.31
C SER A 72 -16.23 1.49 17.75
N GLU A 73 -15.04 1.36 18.28
CA GLU A 73 -14.76 1.01 19.69
C GLU A 73 -13.98 2.11 20.42
N GLY A 74 -13.73 3.23 19.75
CA GLY A 74 -13.06 4.37 20.32
C GLY A 74 -12.32 5.20 19.29
N SER A 75 -11.38 6.00 19.78
CA SER A 75 -10.53 6.85 18.95
C SER A 75 -9.13 6.94 19.53
N LEU A 76 -8.15 7.12 18.66
CA LEU A 76 -6.76 7.37 19.02
C LEU A 76 -6.35 8.74 18.47
N LYS A 77 -5.58 9.51 19.24
CA LYS A 77 -5.00 10.78 18.76
C LYS A 77 -3.59 10.50 18.26
N ILE A 78 -3.35 10.80 16.99
CA ILE A 78 -2.01 10.78 16.40
C ILE A 78 -1.41 12.17 16.57
N LYS A 79 -0.19 12.24 17.14
CA LYS A 79 0.53 13.50 17.35
C LYS A 79 1.62 13.65 16.30
N LYS A 80 1.72 14.86 15.75
CA LYS A 80 2.74 15.28 14.77
C LYS A 80 4.18 14.90 15.19
N SER A 81 4.98 14.47 14.21
CA SER A 81 6.45 14.42 14.30
C SER A 81 7.04 15.85 14.26
N LYS A 82 7.89 16.20 15.24
CA LYS A 82 8.28 17.59 15.57
C LYS A 82 9.13 18.35 14.53
N ASN A 83 9.61 17.73 13.46
CA ASN A 83 10.60 18.35 12.56
C ASN A 83 10.07 18.57 11.14
N ARG A 84 9.10 19.48 10.96
CA ARG A 84 8.40 19.67 9.67
C ARG A 84 7.93 21.13 9.49
N SER A 85 8.53 21.86 8.54
CA SER A 85 8.21 23.24 8.12
C SER A 85 6.87 23.31 7.38
N ASN A 86 6.24 24.49 7.41
CA ASN A 86 4.86 24.73 6.96
C ASN A 86 4.71 25.05 5.45
N ASP A 87 5.75 24.83 4.63
CA ASP A 87 5.85 25.50 3.32
C ASP A 87 5.57 24.61 2.09
N MET A 88 5.23 23.33 2.27
CA MET A 88 4.82 22.48 1.12
C MET A 88 3.31 22.52 0.94
N ALA A 89 2.86 22.91 -0.26
CA ALA A 89 1.47 22.78 -0.65
C ALA A 89 1.15 21.29 -0.86
N ILE A 90 0.19 20.76 -0.10
CA ILE A 90 -0.39 19.45 -0.35
C ILE A 90 -1.41 19.60 -1.47
N GLU A 91 -1.26 18.84 -2.55
CA GLU A 91 -2.19 18.85 -3.68
C GLU A 91 -3.30 17.81 -3.52
N GLN A 92 -2.97 16.68 -2.88
CA GLN A 92 -3.83 15.52 -2.76
C GLN A 92 -3.77 14.95 -1.34
N THR A 93 -4.92 14.73 -0.71
CA THR A 93 -5.00 13.99 0.56
C THR A 93 -5.72 12.68 0.32
N VAL A 94 -5.05 11.58 0.66
CA VAL A 94 -5.50 10.19 0.46
C VAL A 94 -5.84 9.59 1.81
N LYS A 95 -7.10 9.17 1.99
CA LYS A 95 -7.61 8.63 3.24
C LYS A 95 -7.21 7.17 3.38
N VAL A 96 -6.44 6.83 4.41
CA VAL A 96 -5.92 5.48 4.64
C VAL A 96 -6.62 4.80 5.82
N LEU A 97 -7.16 3.60 5.58
CA LEU A 97 -7.57 2.66 6.61
C LEU A 97 -6.46 1.64 6.84
N ILE A 98 -5.96 1.57 8.07
CA ILE A 98 -4.96 0.57 8.47
C ILE A 98 -5.68 -0.61 9.13
N VAL A 99 -5.33 -1.84 8.78
CA VAL A 99 -5.89 -3.02 9.44
C VAL A 99 -4.78 -3.97 9.90
N GLY A 100 -4.83 -4.44 11.14
CA GLY A 100 -3.85 -5.38 11.70
C GLY A 100 -4.46 -6.76 11.93
N ASP A 101 -3.83 -7.81 11.41
CA ASP A 101 -4.27 -9.20 11.60
C ASP A 101 -4.05 -9.70 13.04
N GLU A 102 -4.57 -10.89 13.34
CA GLU A 102 -4.47 -11.54 14.63
C GLU A 102 -3.04 -11.89 15.03
N GLU A 103 -2.18 -12.34 14.11
CA GLU A 103 -0.79 -12.68 14.38
C GLU A 103 0.04 -11.46 14.76
N PHE A 104 -0.12 -10.35 14.04
CA PHE A 104 0.57 -9.09 14.30
C PHE A 104 0.12 -8.50 15.65
N ARG A 105 -1.20 -8.43 15.86
CA ARG A 105 -1.77 -7.92 17.11
C ARG A 105 -1.41 -8.78 18.32
N SER A 106 -1.31 -10.10 18.15
CA SER A 106 -0.93 -11.01 19.23
C SER A 106 0.55 -10.88 19.60
N LYS A 107 1.41 -10.53 18.64
CA LYS A 107 2.85 -10.40 18.87
C LYS A 107 3.25 -9.06 19.46
N TYR A 108 2.55 -7.98 19.10
CA TYR A 108 2.89 -6.62 19.50
C TYR A 108 1.75 -5.95 20.26
N SER A 109 1.93 -5.71 21.56
CA SER A 109 0.91 -5.04 22.38
C SER A 109 0.66 -3.58 21.96
N ASP A 110 1.65 -2.95 21.33
CA ASP A 110 1.64 -1.61 20.75
C ASP A 110 1.37 -1.60 19.23
N TRP A 111 0.78 -2.66 18.68
CA TRP A 111 0.58 -2.86 17.24
C TRP A 111 -0.04 -1.65 16.51
N GLN A 112 -0.96 -0.91 17.16
CA GLN A 112 -1.62 0.26 16.55
C GLN A 112 -0.60 1.34 16.21
N GLN A 113 0.29 1.68 17.15
CA GLN A 113 1.32 2.67 16.94
C GLN A 113 2.32 2.19 15.89
N ARG A 114 2.71 0.92 15.93
CA ARG A 114 3.61 0.34 14.92
C ARG A 114 3.02 0.42 13.51
N ALA A 115 1.72 0.14 13.37
CA ALA A 115 1.06 0.20 12.08
C ALA A 115 0.94 1.65 11.56
N ILE A 116 0.65 2.61 12.46
CA ILE A 116 0.71 4.04 12.16
C ILE A 116 2.12 4.42 11.66
N ASP A 117 3.16 4.07 12.42
CA ASP A 117 4.55 4.42 12.07
C ASP A 117 4.97 3.87 10.70
N VAL A 118 4.42 2.71 10.29
CA VAL A 118 4.66 2.13 8.97
C VAL A 118 4.05 2.97 7.86
N VAL A 119 2.79 3.37 8.01
CA VAL A 119 2.09 4.17 6.97
C VAL A 119 2.62 5.59 6.93
N GLU A 120 2.75 6.27 8.07
CA GLU A 120 3.27 7.63 8.16
C GLU A 120 4.72 7.72 7.64
N GLY A 121 5.58 6.75 7.97
CA GLY A 121 6.94 6.72 7.43
C GLY A 121 7.00 6.37 5.94
N SER A 122 5.99 5.67 5.41
CA SER A 122 5.89 5.44 3.96
C SER A 122 5.49 6.70 3.20
N ASP A 123 4.65 7.54 3.81
CA ASP A 123 4.07 8.76 3.24
C ASP A 123 5.12 9.85 2.96
N ASP A 124 6.21 9.90 3.75
CA ASP A 124 7.26 10.91 3.60
C ASP A 124 7.74 11.15 2.16
N ALA A 125 7.88 10.10 1.35
CA ALA A 125 8.29 10.25 -0.05
C ALA A 125 7.14 10.67 -0.98
N TYR A 126 5.91 10.25 -0.70
CA TYR A 126 4.73 10.70 -1.44
C TYR A 126 4.50 12.19 -1.26
N ILE A 127 4.62 12.70 -0.03
CA ILE A 127 4.56 14.14 0.23
C ILE A 127 5.74 14.83 -0.46
N ARG A 128 6.97 14.37 -0.18
CA ARG A 128 8.20 14.99 -0.68
C ARG A 128 8.24 15.10 -2.20
N ASP A 129 7.90 14.04 -2.91
CA ASP A 129 8.15 13.94 -4.35
C ASP A 129 6.88 14.24 -5.16
N HIS A 130 5.69 13.99 -4.58
CA HIS A 130 4.42 14.02 -5.30
C HIS A 130 3.34 14.88 -4.65
N GLN A 131 3.59 15.54 -3.51
CA GLN A 131 2.59 16.37 -2.81
C GLN A 131 1.28 15.60 -2.49
N ILE A 132 1.40 14.29 -2.26
CA ILE A 132 0.31 13.41 -1.80
C ILE A 132 0.53 13.18 -0.31
N ASP A 133 -0.50 13.43 0.50
CA ASP A 133 -0.51 13.32 1.97
C ASP A 133 -1.46 12.17 2.39
N PHE A 134 -0.99 11.24 3.21
CA PHE A 134 -1.79 10.11 3.70
C PHE A 134 -2.47 10.47 5.02
N GLU A 135 -3.76 10.74 4.96
CA GLU A 135 -4.57 10.93 6.16
C GLU A 135 -5.05 9.58 6.69
N ILE A 136 -4.47 9.09 7.78
CA ILE A 136 -5.00 7.91 8.48
C ILE A 136 -6.37 8.27 9.06
N VAL A 137 -7.44 7.64 8.56
CA VAL A 137 -8.83 7.88 9.00
C VAL A 137 -9.33 6.82 9.98
N GLY A 138 -8.69 5.66 10.04
CA GLY A 138 -9.06 4.60 10.95
C GLY A 138 -8.01 3.50 11.08
N ILE A 139 -8.13 2.75 12.18
CA ILE A 139 -7.36 1.56 12.47
C ILE A 139 -8.33 0.46 12.87
N ALA A 140 -8.32 -0.67 12.15
CA ALA A 140 -9.21 -1.77 12.40
C ALA A 140 -8.49 -3.06 12.80
N ARG A 141 -9.19 -3.91 13.57
CA ARG A 141 -8.79 -5.31 13.73
C ARG A 141 -9.21 -6.08 12.50
N TRP A 142 -8.27 -6.75 11.87
CA TRP A 142 -8.52 -7.73 10.83
C TRP A 142 -8.48 -9.13 11.45
N GLN A 143 -9.48 -9.94 11.10
CA GLN A 143 -9.47 -11.39 11.31
C GLN A 143 -9.17 -11.97 9.94
N SER A 144 -7.89 -12.28 9.72
CA SER A 144 -7.43 -12.73 8.44
C SER A 144 -7.80 -14.20 8.24
N THR A 145 -8.17 -14.57 7.02
CA THR A 145 -8.44 -15.97 6.71
C THR A 145 -7.72 -16.41 5.44
N GLY A 146 -7.29 -17.67 5.42
CA GLY A 146 -6.58 -18.28 4.31
C GLY A 146 -5.08 -18.43 4.55
N THR A 147 -4.39 -18.75 3.46
CA THR A 147 -2.92 -18.78 3.34
C THR A 147 -2.54 -18.02 2.07
N ASP A 148 -1.26 -17.72 1.87
CA ASP A 148 -0.75 -17.11 0.63
C ASP A 148 -1.40 -17.67 -0.66
N PRO A 149 -1.80 -16.84 -1.66
CA PRO A 149 -1.84 -15.36 -1.71
C PRO A 149 -3.19 -14.75 -1.30
N VAL A 150 -4.02 -15.50 -0.57
CA VAL A 150 -5.45 -15.16 -0.35
C VAL A 150 -5.66 -13.96 0.58
N LEU A 151 -4.63 -13.55 1.33
CA LEU A 151 -4.73 -12.43 2.28
C LEU A 151 -5.14 -11.10 1.63
N LEU A 152 -4.63 -10.77 0.44
CA LEU A 152 -5.03 -9.54 -0.27
C LEU A 152 -6.51 -9.58 -0.68
N SER A 153 -6.99 -10.75 -1.10
CA SER A 153 -8.40 -10.97 -1.43
C SER A 153 -9.32 -11.09 -0.21
N ASP A 154 -8.79 -11.11 1.02
CA ASP A 154 -9.56 -11.09 2.27
C ASP A 154 -9.72 -9.66 2.88
N LEU A 155 -9.01 -8.67 2.32
CA LEU A 155 -9.24 -7.25 2.58
C LEU A 155 -10.48 -6.55 1.96
N PRO A 156 -11.35 -7.15 1.09
CA PRO A 156 -12.50 -6.47 0.49
C PRO A 156 -13.39 -5.77 1.53
N PRO A 157 -14.21 -4.77 1.12
CA PRO A 157 -14.61 -3.65 1.96
C PRO A 157 -15.56 -4.04 3.11
N LYS A 158 -15.00 -4.62 4.17
CA LYS A 158 -15.69 -4.95 5.42
C LYS A 158 -15.98 -3.67 6.25
N TRP A 159 -15.24 -2.58 6.00
CA TRP A 159 -15.24 -1.36 6.82
C TRP A 159 -15.84 -0.12 6.16
N TYR A 160 -16.21 -0.18 4.88
CA TYR A 160 -16.62 0.99 4.09
C TYR A 160 -17.84 1.72 4.66
N ASN A 161 -18.77 0.99 5.28
CA ASN A 161 -19.97 1.58 5.89
C ASN A 161 -19.68 2.41 7.16
N SER A 162 -18.45 2.39 7.68
CA SER A 162 -18.11 3.01 8.98
C SER A 162 -17.11 4.17 8.86
N THR A 163 -16.28 4.15 7.81
CA THR A 163 -15.29 5.19 7.49
C THR A 163 -15.06 5.18 5.98
N ALA A 164 -15.08 6.35 5.34
CA ALA A 164 -14.66 6.49 3.94
C ALA A 164 -13.12 6.51 3.88
N TYR A 165 -12.56 5.71 2.99
CA TYR A 165 -11.12 5.59 2.75
C TYR A 165 -10.85 5.30 1.27
N ASP A 166 -9.67 5.73 0.82
CA ASP A 166 -9.15 5.52 -0.53
C ASP A 166 -8.22 4.30 -0.60
N LEU A 167 -7.47 4.04 0.49
CA LEU A 167 -6.54 2.93 0.60
C LEU A 167 -6.82 2.08 1.84
N VAL A 168 -6.63 0.76 1.72
CA VAL A 168 -6.56 -0.18 2.84
C VAL A 168 -5.17 -0.79 2.89
N VAL A 169 -4.48 -0.58 4.01
CA VAL A 169 -3.16 -1.18 4.27
C VAL A 169 -3.30 -2.23 5.38
N GLY A 170 -3.24 -3.50 5.00
CA GLY A 170 -3.20 -4.64 5.90
C GLY A 170 -1.79 -4.89 6.41
N ILE A 171 -1.61 -5.05 7.71
CA ILE A 171 -0.34 -5.43 8.34
C ILE A 171 -0.48 -6.83 8.93
N THR A 172 0.42 -7.73 8.52
CA THR A 172 0.45 -9.13 8.95
C THR A 172 1.77 -9.51 9.60
N ASN A 173 1.73 -10.43 10.55
CA ASN A 173 2.92 -11.16 11.01
C ASN A 173 2.75 -12.68 10.79
N ASP A 174 1.85 -13.09 9.89
CA ASP A 174 1.67 -14.49 9.53
C ASP A 174 2.95 -15.03 8.87
N SER A 175 3.54 -16.06 9.48
CA SER A 175 4.74 -16.71 8.98
C SER A 175 4.52 -17.43 7.65
N ARG A 176 3.27 -17.74 7.32
CA ARG A 176 2.84 -18.37 6.07
C ARG A 176 2.74 -17.37 4.91
N PHE A 177 2.80 -16.06 5.17
CA PHE A 177 2.87 -15.04 4.12
C PHE A 177 4.34 -14.86 3.69
N PRO A 178 4.75 -15.38 2.52
CA PRO A 178 6.17 -15.55 2.18
C PRO A 178 6.82 -14.29 1.63
N TYR A 179 6.04 -13.25 1.35
CA TYR A 179 6.50 -12.03 0.70
C TYR A 179 6.74 -10.91 1.71
N GLY A 180 7.50 -9.89 1.29
CA GLY A 180 7.57 -8.62 2.00
C GLY A 180 6.21 -7.93 2.03
N GLY A 181 5.51 -7.92 0.89
CA GLY A 181 4.15 -7.45 0.75
C GLY A 181 3.52 -7.89 -0.56
N VAL A 182 2.27 -7.47 -0.78
CA VAL A 182 1.52 -7.65 -2.03
C VAL A 182 0.46 -6.55 -2.15
N ALA A 183 0.16 -6.14 -3.38
CA ALA A 183 -0.88 -5.15 -3.66
C ALA A 183 -1.54 -5.38 -5.01
N TYR A 184 -2.68 -4.73 -5.24
CA TYR A 184 -3.24 -4.61 -6.59
C TYR A 184 -2.49 -3.55 -7.39
N LEU A 185 -2.43 -3.74 -8.70
CA LEU A 185 -1.80 -2.79 -9.61
C LEU A 185 -2.69 -1.56 -9.90
N SER A 186 -3.93 -1.56 -9.45
CA SER A 186 -4.89 -0.48 -9.68
C SER A 186 -6.00 -0.56 -8.65
N PRO A 187 -6.75 0.54 -8.42
CA PRO A 187 -7.89 0.50 -7.52
C PRO A 187 -8.92 -0.54 -7.97
N ILE A 188 -9.54 -1.21 -6.99
CA ILE A 188 -10.74 -2.01 -7.17
C ILE A 188 -11.89 -1.24 -6.54
N ASN A 189 -12.89 -0.87 -7.35
CA ASN A 189 -14.00 -0.01 -6.90
C ASN A 189 -13.51 1.31 -6.27
N ASN A 190 -12.50 1.95 -6.89
CA ASN A 190 -11.84 3.17 -6.42
C ASN A 190 -11.12 3.04 -5.07
N ILE A 191 -10.82 1.81 -4.63
CA ILE A 191 -10.07 1.55 -3.38
C ILE A 191 -8.80 0.78 -3.72
N GLY A 192 -7.66 1.26 -3.22
CA GLY A 192 -6.40 0.53 -3.28
C GLY A 192 -6.24 -0.41 -2.08
N TYR A 193 -5.59 -1.55 -2.30
CA TYR A 193 -5.35 -2.54 -1.25
C TYR A 193 -3.90 -3.02 -1.28
N SER A 194 -3.27 -3.04 -0.11
CA SER A 194 -1.94 -3.59 0.10
C SER A 194 -1.91 -4.43 1.38
N VAL A 195 -1.13 -5.51 1.38
CA VAL A 195 -0.78 -6.29 2.58
C VAL A 195 0.72 -6.24 2.76
N ILE A 196 1.16 -5.89 3.97
CA ILE A 196 2.57 -5.74 4.35
C ILE A 196 2.90 -6.76 5.44
N ARG A 197 3.97 -7.53 5.24
CA ARG A 197 4.56 -8.32 6.30
C ARG A 197 5.38 -7.41 7.21
N TYR A 198 5.05 -7.41 8.49
CA TYR A 198 5.77 -6.64 9.47
C TYR A 198 7.10 -7.32 9.85
N TYR A 199 8.21 -6.58 9.73
CA TYR A 199 9.54 -6.99 10.19
C TYR A 199 9.99 -6.12 11.37
N ASP A 200 10.26 -4.86 11.06
CA ASP A 200 10.57 -3.76 11.97
C ASP A 200 10.01 -2.46 11.34
N SER A 201 9.96 -1.36 12.11
CA SER A 201 9.32 -0.13 11.64
C SER A 201 9.96 0.40 10.34
N THR A 202 11.29 0.53 10.31
CA THR A 202 12.03 1.08 9.18
C THR A 202 11.88 0.23 7.92
N THR A 203 12.14 -1.09 8.01
CA THR A 203 12.02 -1.99 6.86
C THR A 203 10.58 -2.04 6.34
N SER A 204 9.60 -2.06 7.25
CA SER A 204 8.19 -2.14 6.87
C SER A 204 7.70 -0.84 6.21
N GLN A 205 8.27 0.32 6.53
CA GLN A 205 7.98 1.59 5.82
C GLN A 205 8.40 1.53 4.35
N TYR A 206 9.59 0.99 4.05
CA TYR A 206 10.06 0.82 2.67
C TYR A 206 9.16 -0.13 1.88
N ILE A 207 8.82 -1.27 2.49
CA ILE A 207 7.90 -2.24 1.86
C ILE A 207 6.53 -1.60 1.64
N ALA A 208 5.96 -0.92 2.65
CA ALA A 208 4.67 -0.24 2.52
C ALA A 208 4.68 0.76 1.36
N ARG A 209 5.75 1.54 1.22
CA ARG A 209 5.87 2.48 0.11
C ARG A 209 5.88 1.79 -1.26
N HIS A 210 6.61 0.69 -1.38
CA HIS A 210 6.64 -0.15 -2.59
C HIS A 210 5.26 -0.72 -2.92
N GLU A 211 4.58 -1.34 -1.96
CA GLU A 211 3.28 -1.96 -2.20
C GLU A 211 2.17 -0.93 -2.45
N ILE A 212 2.22 0.23 -1.79
CA ILE A 212 1.27 1.31 -2.05
C ILE A 212 1.50 1.87 -3.46
N SER A 213 2.74 1.89 -3.96
CA SER A 213 3.05 2.38 -5.32
C SER A 213 2.38 1.52 -6.39
N HIS A 214 2.23 0.20 -6.17
CA HIS A 214 1.46 -0.66 -7.06
C HIS A 214 0.02 -0.19 -7.22
N ASN A 215 -0.63 0.35 -6.18
CA ASN A 215 -1.99 0.87 -6.28
C ASN A 215 -2.13 2.08 -7.22
N TYR A 216 -1.01 2.71 -7.59
CA TYR A 216 -0.93 3.77 -8.60
C TYR A 216 -0.48 3.26 -9.98
N GLY A 217 -0.51 1.94 -10.24
CA GLY A 217 -0.17 1.38 -11.56
C GLY A 217 1.31 1.04 -11.76
N LEU A 218 2.17 1.34 -10.79
CA LEU A 218 3.62 1.20 -10.97
C LEU A 218 3.99 -0.28 -10.98
N GLN A 219 4.53 -0.76 -12.09
CA GLN A 219 5.05 -2.13 -12.19
C GLN A 219 6.47 -2.21 -11.62
N HIS A 220 6.97 -3.42 -11.37
CA HIS A 220 8.36 -3.58 -11.00
C HIS A 220 9.30 -3.16 -12.13
N ASP A 221 10.43 -2.61 -11.74
CA ASP A 221 11.61 -2.62 -12.60
C ASP A 221 12.14 -4.05 -12.79
N PRO A 222 12.91 -4.30 -13.87
CA PRO A 222 13.67 -5.53 -13.99
C PRO A 222 14.52 -5.78 -12.74
N SER A 223 14.53 -7.03 -12.27
CA SER A 223 15.37 -7.42 -11.14
C SER A 223 16.85 -7.24 -11.48
N GLY A 224 17.60 -6.64 -10.56
CA GLY A 224 19.05 -6.45 -10.71
C GLY A 224 19.54 -5.23 -9.95
N ASN A 225 20.79 -4.84 -10.21
CA ASN A 225 21.43 -3.70 -9.54
C ASN A 225 21.01 -2.34 -10.11
N GLN A 226 20.22 -2.30 -11.17
CA GLN A 226 19.73 -1.08 -11.79
C GLN A 226 18.32 -1.30 -12.36
N PRO A 227 17.48 -0.25 -12.40
CA PRO A 227 17.69 1.04 -11.75
C PRO A 227 17.66 0.91 -10.22
N VAL A 228 18.35 1.83 -9.52
CA VAL A 228 18.25 1.95 -8.06
C VAL A 228 16.95 2.72 -7.74
N CYS A 229 15.86 1.97 -7.66
CA CYS A 229 14.50 2.46 -7.50
C CYS A 229 13.76 1.61 -6.47
N MET A 230 12.84 2.18 -5.70
CA MET A 230 12.04 1.39 -4.76
C MET A 230 11.19 0.31 -5.46
N MET A 231 10.80 0.51 -6.72
CA MET A 231 10.03 -0.46 -7.51
C MET A 231 10.88 -1.59 -8.09
N ASN A 232 12.19 -1.56 -7.90
CA ASN A 232 13.06 -2.70 -8.11
C ASN A 232 13.08 -3.57 -6.84
N TYR A 233 12.75 -4.85 -6.99
CA TYR A 233 12.67 -5.79 -5.87
C TYR A 233 13.97 -5.89 -5.03
N THR A 234 15.13 -5.64 -5.63
CA THR A 234 16.42 -5.64 -4.92
C THR A 234 16.50 -4.53 -3.87
N TYR A 235 15.78 -3.44 -4.09
CA TYR A 235 15.89 -2.17 -3.40
C TYR A 235 14.63 -1.80 -2.58
N SER A 236 13.52 -2.53 -2.74
CA SER A 236 12.23 -2.27 -2.09
C SER A 236 12.23 -2.29 -0.55
N TYR A 237 13.32 -2.73 0.07
CA TYR A 237 13.48 -2.80 1.52
C TYR A 237 14.31 -1.66 2.12
N TYR A 238 14.89 -0.78 1.31
CA TYR A 238 15.81 0.27 1.80
C TYR A 238 15.98 1.48 0.87
N VAL A 239 15.39 1.48 -0.33
CA VAL A 239 15.35 2.65 -1.22
C VAL A 239 13.99 3.30 -1.15
N ASP A 240 14.03 4.61 -1.24
CA ASP A 240 12.97 5.53 -0.84
C ASP A 240 12.52 6.45 -2.00
N THR A 241 13.10 6.26 -3.18
CA THR A 241 12.90 7.06 -4.40
C THR A 241 12.35 6.23 -5.55
N TRP A 242 11.49 6.84 -6.37
CA TRP A 242 11.09 6.33 -7.67
C TRP A 242 12.10 6.74 -8.74
N ASP A 243 12.24 5.94 -9.80
CA ASP A 243 12.97 6.36 -10.98
C ASP A 243 12.13 7.33 -11.84
N PRO A 244 12.68 7.93 -12.90
CA PRO A 244 11.92 8.89 -13.72
C PRO A 244 10.64 8.32 -14.34
N ALA A 245 10.61 7.03 -14.72
CA ALA A 245 9.46 6.41 -15.35
C ALA A 245 8.33 6.19 -14.34
N HIS A 246 8.65 5.70 -13.14
CA HIS A 246 7.69 5.55 -12.05
C HIS A 246 7.18 6.89 -11.53
N ASN A 247 8.04 7.90 -11.40
CA ASN A 247 7.59 9.25 -11.04
C ASN A 247 6.55 9.76 -12.04
N TYR A 248 6.85 9.66 -13.34
CA TYR A 248 5.92 10.08 -14.39
C TYR A 248 4.58 9.32 -14.30
N GLN A 249 4.63 8.00 -14.15
CA GLN A 249 3.43 7.18 -14.06
C GLN A 249 2.58 7.49 -12.81
N LEU A 250 3.24 7.71 -11.66
CA LEU A 250 2.57 8.08 -10.41
C LEU A 250 1.85 9.42 -10.59
N GLU A 251 2.49 10.43 -11.19
CA GLU A 251 1.84 11.71 -11.48
C GLU A 251 0.63 11.58 -12.41
N GLN A 252 0.69 10.72 -13.45
CA GLN A 252 -0.46 10.47 -14.32
C GLN A 252 -1.64 9.83 -13.57
N ASN A 253 -1.34 8.98 -12.58
CA ASN A 253 -2.34 8.21 -11.84
C ASN A 253 -2.67 8.81 -10.48
N LYS A 254 -2.06 9.93 -10.11
CA LYS A 254 -2.22 10.61 -8.81
C LYS A 254 -3.69 10.91 -8.49
N GLY A 255 -4.49 11.25 -9.51
CA GLY A 255 -5.92 11.52 -9.37
C GLY A 255 -6.81 10.30 -9.16
N TRP A 256 -6.26 9.08 -9.05
CA TRP A 256 -7.05 7.88 -8.77
C TRP A 256 -7.61 7.85 -7.34
N TYR A 257 -6.99 8.56 -6.41
CA TYR A 257 -7.32 8.54 -4.98
C TYR A 257 -7.41 9.93 -4.39
N GLY A 258 -8.20 10.07 -3.33
CA GLY A 258 -8.30 11.28 -2.55
C GLY A 258 -9.15 12.37 -3.21
N GLU A 259 -9.40 13.43 -2.44
CA GLU A 259 -10.05 14.64 -2.93
C GLU A 259 -8.98 15.74 -3.05
N GLY A 260 -8.71 16.19 -4.28
CA GLY A 260 -7.77 17.29 -4.55
C GLY A 260 -8.48 18.64 -4.64
N ILE A 261 -7.71 19.74 -4.58
CA ILE A 261 -8.19 21.11 -4.87
C ILE A 261 -8.73 21.23 -6.31
N LEU A 262 -8.46 20.26 -7.18
CA LEU A 262 -9.09 20.11 -8.48
C LEU A 262 -10.45 19.40 -8.36
N SER A 263 -11.37 19.98 -7.60
CA SER A 263 -12.78 19.65 -7.72
C SER A 263 -13.37 20.37 -8.94
N LYS A 264 -13.87 19.58 -9.90
CA LYS A 264 -14.68 19.92 -11.09
C LYS A 264 -13.94 20.09 -12.42
#